data_AF-A0A7K6GJM9-F1
#
_entry.id   AF-A0A7K6GJM9-F1
#
_cell.length_a   1.000
_cell.length_b   1.000
_cell.length_c   1.000
_cell.angle_alpha   90.00
_cell.angle_beta   90.00
_cell.angle_gamma   90.00
#
_symmetry.space_group_name_H-M   'P 1'
#
loop_
_entity.id
_entity.type
_entity.pdbx_description
1 polymer ?
#
loop_
_entity_poly.entity_id
_entity_poly.type
_entity_poly.pdbx_seq_one_letter_code
_entity_poly.pdbx_strand_id
1 'polypeptide(L)'
;MAFLPDEARSLPPPPLLNKGSVWLAFAGWMAALIDNSFNQRPVFRSGLHRQILLATVGWFVGYQLVKRTEYIHAKVDRELFEYMRHHPEDFKAAGT
;
A
#
# COMPACT_ATOMS: atom_id res chain seq x y z
N MET A 1 15.76 -11.03 -5.47
CA MET A 1 14.98 -9.80 -5.75
C MET A 1 14.53 -9.22 -4.42
N ALA A 2 14.98 -8.02 -4.06
CA ALA A 2 14.58 -7.38 -2.80
C ALA A 2 13.11 -6.91 -2.87
N PHE A 3 12.40 -6.91 -1.74
CA PHE A 3 11.01 -6.43 -1.68
C PHE A 3 10.89 -4.95 -2.09
N LEU A 4 11.89 -4.14 -1.74
CA LEU A 4 12.12 -2.78 -2.21
C LEU A 4 13.58 -2.70 -2.65
N PRO A 5 13.87 -2.41 -3.94
CA PRO A 5 15.24 -2.19 -4.41
C PRO A 5 15.80 -0.86 -3.90
N ASP A 6 17.12 -0.69 -3.89
CA ASP A 6 17.76 0.53 -3.37
C ASP A 6 17.38 1.79 -4.17
N GLU A 7 17.03 1.64 -5.44
CA GLU A 7 16.45 2.70 -6.29
C GLU A 7 15.15 3.27 -5.67
N ALA A 8 14.36 2.47 -4.96
CA ALA A 8 13.13 2.95 -4.34
C ALA A 8 13.37 3.99 -3.24
N ARG A 9 14.60 4.11 -2.71
CA ARG A 9 14.96 5.12 -1.71
C ARG A 9 15.01 6.54 -2.27
N SER A 10 15.09 6.70 -3.60
CA SER A 10 15.04 8.03 -4.23
C SER A 10 13.63 8.59 -4.30
N LEU A 11 12.59 7.76 -4.10
CA LEU A 11 11.21 8.20 -4.08
C LEU A 11 10.87 8.80 -2.70
N PRO A 12 10.02 9.85 -2.67
CA PRO A 12 9.55 10.39 -1.40
C PRO A 12 8.79 9.29 -0.64
N PRO A 13 9.11 9.05 0.64
CA PRO A 13 8.40 8.03 1.40
C PRO A 13 6.94 8.46 1.62
N PRO A 14 5.99 7.50 1.67
CA PRO A 14 4.61 7.81 1.93
C PRO A 14 4.49 8.43 3.33
N PRO A 15 3.58 9.41 3.52
CA PRO A 15 3.28 9.96 4.83
C PRO A 15 2.89 8.87 5.83
N LEU A 16 3.16 9.11 7.11
CA LEU A 16 2.73 8.20 8.17
C LEU A 16 1.21 7.96 8.09
N LEU A 17 0.44 9.03 7.91
CA LEU A 17 -0.98 8.99 7.60
C LEU A 17 -1.20 8.87 6.09
N ASN A 18 -1.26 7.64 5.60
CA ASN A 18 -1.63 7.34 4.22
C ASN A 18 -2.94 6.52 4.17
N LYS A 19 -3.68 6.65 3.07
CA LYS A 19 -5.00 6.01 2.91
C LYS A 19 -4.90 4.48 2.98
N GLY A 20 -3.84 3.88 2.42
CA GLY A 20 -3.67 2.42 2.36
C GLY A 20 -3.43 1.78 3.74
N SER A 21 -2.56 2.37 4.56
CA SER A 21 -2.29 1.97 5.95
C SER A 21 -3.52 2.14 6.82
N VAL A 22 -4.25 3.25 6.70
CA VAL A 22 -5.49 3.48 7.46
C VAL A 22 -6.53 2.41 7.11
N TRP A 23 -6.71 2.13 5.82
CA TRP A 23 -7.67 1.12 5.37
C TRP A 23 -7.29 -0.30 5.84
N LEU A 24 -6.02 -0.67 5.74
CA LEU A 24 -5.57 -1.99 6.19
C LEU A 24 -5.53 -2.14 7.72
N ALA A 25 -5.27 -1.06 8.45
CA ALA A 25 -5.42 -1.06 9.91
C ALA A 25 -6.89 -1.24 10.31
N PHE A 26 -7.82 -0.58 9.62
CA PHE A 26 -9.25 -0.78 9.81
C PHE A 26 -9.66 -2.22 9.48
N ALA A 27 -9.18 -2.79 8.37
CA ALA A 27 -9.42 -4.18 8.03
C ALA A 27 -8.88 -5.16 9.09
N GLY A 28 -7.67 -4.90 9.61
CA GLY A 28 -7.09 -5.68 10.71
C GLY A 28 -7.90 -5.59 12.00
N TRP A 29 -8.38 -4.40 12.34
CA TRP A 29 -9.28 -4.22 13.49
C TRP A 29 -10.60 -4.96 13.30
N MET A 30 -11.23 -4.85 12.12
CA MET A 30 -12.46 -5.57 11.79
C MET A 30 -12.26 -7.09 11.87
N ALA A 31 -11.11 -7.62 11.44
CA ALA A 31 -10.79 -9.03 11.60
C ALA A 31 -10.75 -9.45 13.07
N ALA A 32 -10.22 -8.60 13.97
CA ALA A 32 -10.22 -8.84 15.41
C ALA A 32 -11.64 -8.89 16.00
N LEU A 33 -12.52 -8.00 15.54
CA LEU A 33 -13.93 -7.97 15.96
C LEU A 33 -14.69 -9.21 15.47
N ILE A 34 -14.43 -9.62 14.23
CA ILE A 34 -15.02 -10.85 13.66
C ILE A 34 -14.56 -12.07 14.46
N ASP A 35 -13.29 -12.16 14.84
CA ASP A 35 -12.81 -13.26 15.67
C ASP A 35 -13.47 -13.27 17.07
N ASN A 36 -13.70 -12.10 17.66
CA ASN A 36 -14.47 -12.00 18.91
C ASN A 36 -15.92 -12.50 18.72
N SER A 37 -16.54 -12.18 17.58
CA SER A 37 -17.89 -12.60 17.22
C SER A 37 -18.02 -14.12 17.11
N PHE A 38 -17.11 -14.76 16.38
CA PHE A 38 -17.09 -16.23 16.24
C PHE A 38 -16.89 -16.96 17.56
N ASN A 39 -16.09 -16.38 18.47
CA ASN A 39 -15.84 -16.96 19.79
C ASN A 39 -16.92 -16.61 20.82
N GLN A 40 -18.04 -16.02 20.41
CA GLN A 40 -19.14 -15.59 21.29
C GLN A 40 -18.66 -14.68 22.45
N ARG A 41 -17.61 -13.90 22.21
CA ARG A 41 -17.06 -12.94 23.17
C ARG A 41 -17.64 -11.56 22.89
N PRO A 42 -17.75 -10.66 23.89
CA PRO A 42 -18.23 -9.31 23.65
C PRO A 42 -17.31 -8.58 22.66
N VAL A 43 -17.87 -8.21 21.51
CA VAL A 43 -17.14 -7.78 20.31
C VAL A 43 -16.18 -6.62 20.59
N PHE A 44 -16.68 -5.57 21.25
CA PHE A 44 -15.88 -4.36 21.51
C PHE A 44 -15.04 -4.43 22.80
N ARG A 45 -15.46 -5.21 23.80
CA ARG A 45 -14.81 -5.22 25.13
C ARG A 45 -13.76 -6.32 25.30
N SER A 46 -13.88 -7.43 24.58
CA SER A 46 -12.91 -8.52 24.71
C SER A 46 -11.71 -8.33 23.78
N GLY A 47 -10.52 -8.69 24.28
CA GLY A 47 -9.33 -8.78 23.43
C GLY A 47 -8.83 -7.44 22.90
N LEU A 48 -8.89 -6.35 23.68
CA LEU A 48 -8.40 -5.03 23.25
C LEU A 48 -6.92 -5.07 22.78
N HIS A 49 -6.09 -5.85 23.47
CA HIS A 49 -4.69 -6.10 23.07
C HIS A 49 -4.60 -6.68 21.65
N ARG A 50 -5.50 -7.60 21.29
CA ARG A 50 -5.55 -8.24 19.97
C ARG A 50 -6.14 -7.33 18.91
N GLN A 51 -7.14 -6.53 19.27
CA GLN A 51 -7.69 -5.47 18.40
C GLN A 51 -6.59 -4.47 18.01
N ILE A 52 -5.82 -4.00 19.00
CA ILE A 52 -4.69 -3.09 18.77
C ILE A 52 -3.58 -3.79 17.96
N LEU A 53 -3.24 -5.04 18.30
CA LEU A 53 -2.22 -5.81 17.58
C LEU A 53 -2.57 -6.00 16.09
N LEU A 54 -3.79 -6.41 15.78
CA LEU A 54 -4.19 -6.63 14.38
C LEU A 54 -4.31 -5.32 13.61
N ALA A 55 -4.73 -4.22 14.26
CA ALA A 55 -4.73 -2.90 13.66
C ALA A 55 -3.29 -2.41 13.35
N THR A 56 -2.33 -2.59 14.27
CA THR A 56 -0.94 -2.16 14.04
C THR A 56 -0.23 -3.01 12.99
N VAL A 57 -0.48 -4.32 12.96
CA VAL A 57 0.01 -5.20 11.89
C VAL A 57 -0.56 -4.77 10.54
N GLY A 58 -1.88 -4.52 10.46
CA GLY A 58 -2.53 -4.01 9.24
C GLY A 58 -1.93 -2.67 8.78
N TRP A 59 -1.68 -1.75 9.71
CA TRP A 59 -1.03 -0.48 9.43
C TRP A 59 0.38 -0.65 8.84
N PHE A 60 1.19 -1.49 9.47
CA PHE A 60 2.57 -1.76 9.06
C PHE A 60 2.63 -2.41 7.69
N VAL A 61 1.82 -3.44 7.46
CA VAL A 61 1.72 -4.10 6.15
C VAL A 61 1.26 -3.12 5.09
N GLY A 62 0.24 -2.30 5.39
CA GLY A 62 -0.23 -1.28 4.45
C GLY A 62 0.82 -0.24 4.10
N TYR A 63 1.67 0.13 5.05
CA TYR A 63 2.75 1.08 4.81
C TYR A 63 3.78 0.51 3.82
N GLN A 64 4.16 -0.76 3.98
CA GLN A 64 5.10 -1.44 3.07
C GLN A 64 4.49 -1.66 1.69
N LEU A 65 3.19 -1.96 1.61
CA LEU A 65 2.48 -2.12 0.34
C LEU A 65 2.37 -0.80 -0.42
N VAL A 66 2.02 0.30 0.26
CA VAL A 66 1.97 1.63 -0.38
C VAL A 66 3.33 2.02 -0.94
N LYS A 67 4.42 1.84 -0.17
CA LYS A 67 5.79 2.05 -0.67
C LYS A 67 6.09 1.26 -1.95
N ARG A 68 5.68 -0.01 -1.99
CA ARG A 68 5.88 -0.86 -3.16
C ARG A 68 5.04 -0.42 -4.35
N THR A 69 3.79 -0.02 -4.11
CA THR A 69 2.89 0.48 -5.15
C THR A 69 3.43 1.75 -5.77
N GLU A 70 3.88 2.72 -4.96
CA GLU A 70 4.49 3.96 -5.44
C GLU A 70 5.74 3.68 -6.27
N TYR A 71 6.59 2.75 -5.83
CA TYR A 71 7.75 2.31 -6.61
C TYR A 71 7.38 1.71 -7.97
N ILE A 72 6.39 0.80 -8.01
CA ILE A 72 5.99 0.15 -9.26
C ILE A 72 5.43 1.17 -10.25
N HIS A 73 4.58 2.09 -9.80
CA HIS A 73 4.01 3.12 -10.67
C HIS A 73 5.11 4.06 -11.19
N ALA A 74 6.01 4.53 -10.32
CA ALA A 74 7.13 5.37 -10.73
C ALA A 74 8.06 4.67 -11.73
N LYS A 75 8.28 3.36 -11.57
CA LYS A 75 9.08 2.57 -12.51
C LYS A 75 8.41 2.46 -13.88
N VAL A 76 7.11 2.15 -13.91
CA VAL A 76 6.34 2.05 -15.15
C VAL A 76 6.33 3.39 -15.88
N ASP A 77 6.12 4.50 -15.18
CA ASP A 77 6.14 5.83 -15.77
C ASP A 77 7.53 6.16 -16.35
N ARG A 78 8.61 5.82 -15.62
CA ARG A 78 10.00 6.00 -16.12
C ARG A 78 10.23 5.24 -17.42
N GLU A 79 9.89 3.95 -17.44
CA GLU A 79 10.08 3.09 -18.62
C GLU A 79 9.24 3.58 -19.82
N LEU A 80 8.01 4.04 -19.56
CA LEU A 80 7.14 4.61 -20.58
C LEU A 80 7.74 5.89 -21.19
N PHE A 81 8.24 6.81 -20.36
CA PHE A 81 8.86 8.04 -20.85
C PHE A 81 10.17 7.79 -21.59
N GLU A 82 10.97 6.82 -21.16
CA GLU A 82 12.17 6.39 -21.88
C GLU A 82 11.79 5.82 -23.25
N TYR A 83 10.77 4.95 -23.33
CA TYR A 83 10.28 4.40 -24.58
C TYR A 83 9.79 5.50 -25.55
N MET A 84 8.97 6.43 -25.06
CA MET A 84 8.48 7.58 -25.85
C MET A 84 9.62 8.44 -26.39
N ARG A 85 10.70 8.60 -25.62
CA ARG A 85 11.86 9.37 -26.03
C ARG A 85 12.67 8.68 -27.13
N HIS A 86 12.74 7.34 -27.12
CA HIS A 86 13.45 6.55 -28.12
C HIS A 86 12.66 6.35 -29.41
N HIS A 87 11.32 6.33 -29.34
CA HIS A 87 10.43 6.07 -30.47
C HIS A 87 9.43 7.21 -30.71
N PRO A 88 9.88 8.43 -31.01
CA PRO A 88 8.97 9.55 -31.28
C PRO A 88 8.04 9.31 -32.49
N GLU A 89 8.41 8.42 -33.42
CA GLU A 89 7.62 8.04 -34.59
C GLU A 89 6.31 7.31 -34.26
N ASP A 90 6.27 6.57 -33.15
CA ASP A 90 5.10 5.80 -32.70
C ASP A 90 4.05 6.70 -32.02
N PHE A 91 4.48 7.82 -31.45
CA PHE A 91 3.63 8.75 -30.68
C PHE A 91 3.31 9.99 -31.50
N LYS A 92 2.53 9.83 -32.58
CA LYS A 92 1.99 10.97 -33.33
C LYS A 92 0.85 11.59 -32.52
N ALA A 93 0.91 12.91 -32.30
CA ALA A 93 -0.23 13.65 -31.80
C ALA A 93 -1.43 13.41 -32.73
N ALA A 94 -2.58 13.06 -32.17
CA ALA A 94 -3.78 12.80 -32.94
C ALA A 94 -4.21 14.09 -33.68
N GLY A 95 -3.83 14.19 -34.96
CA GLY A 95 -4.43 15.01 -36.01
C GLY A 95 -4.56 16.51 -35.75
N THR A 96 -3.67 17.28 -36.38
CA THR A 96 -4.09 18.44 -37.19
C THR A 96 -4.20 17.99 -38.64
#